data_AF-A0A3A8EXH3-F1
#
_entry.id   AF-A0A3A8EXH3-F1
#
_cell.length_a   1.000
_cell.length_b   1.000
_cell.length_c   1.000
_cell.angle_alpha   90.00
_cell.angle_beta   90.00
_cell.angle_gamma   90.00
#
_symmetry.space_group_name_H-M   'P 1'
#
loop_
_entity.id
_entity.type
_entity.pdbx_description
1 polymer ?
#
loop_
_entity_poly.entity_id
_entity_poly.type
_entity_poly.pdbx_seq_one_letter_code
_entity_poly.pdbx_strand_id
1 'polypeptide(L)'
;MVSIFFIRKVAFLLLVSISLIGCIKILDINSNSKEELENNEEVSYILDFVEEQRSKLPIQVDYYTVWVDIDFVDNKLIYIYKISSSSLGGQQKEAMKNYYYSSPKKDEICKSIKGLLNSEITYEYKYVNMKGEELVVIPFDEKMCH
;
A
#
# COMPACT_ATOMS: atom_id res chain seq x y z
N MET A 1 66.49 -34.91 12.02
CA MET A 1 66.36 -33.60 11.35
C MET A 1 65.15 -33.64 10.41
N VAL A 2 63.95 -33.41 10.95
CA VAL A 2 62.68 -33.45 10.18
C VAL A 2 61.84 -32.27 10.66
N SER A 3 62.17 -31.04 10.24
CA SER A 3 61.45 -29.86 10.78
C SER A 3 61.43 -28.64 9.86
N ILE A 4 61.47 -28.79 8.52
CA ILE A 4 61.39 -27.61 7.63
C ILE A 4 60.41 -27.80 6.45
N PHE A 5 60.05 -29.03 6.07
CA PHE A 5 59.19 -29.26 4.89
C PHE A 5 57.67 -29.12 5.13
N PHE A 6 57.20 -29.14 6.38
CA PHE A 6 55.76 -29.13 6.67
C PHE A 6 55.12 -27.73 6.72
N ILE A 7 55.92 -26.68 6.95
CA ILE A 7 55.40 -25.33 7.19
C ILE A 7 55.02 -24.62 5.87
N ARG A 8 55.62 -25.02 4.73
CA ARG A 8 55.36 -24.39 3.42
C ARG A 8 54.07 -24.84 2.72
N LYS A 9 53.46 -25.97 3.10
CA LYS A 9 52.23 -26.48 2.46
C LYS A 9 50.93 -26.01 3.12
N VAL A 10 50.97 -25.57 4.39
CA VAL A 10 49.77 -25.10 5.12
C VAL A 10 49.42 -23.66 4.75
N ALA A 11 50.42 -22.83 4.41
CA ALA A 11 50.19 -21.43 4.04
C ALA A 11 49.46 -21.25 2.69
N PHE A 12 49.56 -22.21 1.76
CA PHE A 12 48.91 -22.12 0.45
C PHE A 12 47.43 -22.57 0.47
N LEU A 13 47.01 -23.34 1.47
CA LEU A 13 45.62 -23.81 1.60
C LEU A 13 44.69 -22.79 2.27
N LEU A 14 45.24 -21.81 2.98
CA LEU A 14 44.47 -20.73 3.63
C LEU A 14 44.18 -19.53 2.70
N LEU A 15 44.86 -19.41 1.56
CA LEU A 15 44.63 -18.31 0.61
C LEU A 15 43.56 -18.61 -0.44
N VAL A 16 43.16 -19.88 -0.60
CA VAL A 16 42.10 -20.28 -1.56
C VAL A 16 40.70 -20.23 -0.93
N SER A 17 40.59 -20.18 0.40
CA SER A 17 39.29 -20.10 1.09
C SER A 17 38.75 -18.68 1.26
N ILE A 18 39.57 -17.65 1.10
CA ILE A 18 39.15 -16.24 1.25
C ILE A 18 38.53 -15.68 -0.06
N SER A 19 38.78 -16.32 -1.20
CA SER A 19 38.20 -15.93 -2.50
C SER A 19 36.77 -16.43 -2.75
N LEU A 20 36.19 -17.25 -1.85
CA LEU A 20 34.82 -17.77 -1.98
C LEU A 20 33.77 -17.06 -1.12
N ILE A 21 34.18 -16.18 -0.20
CA ILE A 21 33.25 -15.42 0.66
C ILE A 21 32.90 -14.06 0.04
N GLY A 22 33.63 -13.62 -1.00
CA GLY A 22 33.43 -12.33 -1.67
C GLY A 22 32.26 -12.27 -2.67
N CYS A 23 31.66 -13.40 -3.06
CA CYS A 23 30.63 -13.41 -4.11
C CYS A 23 29.18 -13.46 -3.58
N ILE A 24 28.95 -13.63 -2.27
CA ILE A 24 27.58 -13.74 -1.75
C ILE A 24 26.95 -12.35 -1.51
N LYS A 25 27.75 -11.28 -1.32
CA LYS A 25 27.21 -9.94 -1.06
C LYS A 25 26.74 -9.16 -2.29
N ILE A 26 27.00 -9.63 -3.52
CA ILE A 26 26.62 -8.88 -4.74
C ILE A 26 25.23 -9.29 -5.25
N LEU A 27 24.72 -10.46 -4.85
CA LEU A 27 23.37 -10.90 -5.20
C LEU A 27 22.28 -10.29 -4.31
N ASP A 28 22.55 -10.08 -3.01
CA ASP A 28 21.59 -9.43 -2.11
C ASP A 28 21.47 -7.91 -2.33
N ILE A 29 22.54 -7.23 -2.77
CA ILE A 29 22.49 -5.77 -3.01
C ILE A 29 21.62 -5.43 -4.23
N ASN A 30 21.57 -6.32 -5.23
CA ASN A 30 20.90 -6.04 -6.49
C ASN A 30 19.39 -6.38 -6.47
N SER A 31 18.95 -7.30 -5.60
CA SER A 31 17.51 -7.52 -5.39
C SER A 31 16.90 -6.43 -4.52
N ASN A 32 17.57 -6.05 -3.43
CA ASN A 32 17.07 -5.01 -2.52
C ASN A 32 16.95 -3.66 -3.22
N SER A 33 17.94 -3.28 -4.04
CA SER A 33 17.88 -2.02 -4.80
C SER A 33 16.79 -2.02 -5.87
N LYS A 34 16.48 -3.18 -6.47
CA LYS A 34 15.46 -3.30 -7.51
C LYS A 34 14.06 -3.28 -6.91
N GLU A 35 13.84 -3.97 -5.79
CA GLU A 35 12.58 -3.97 -5.04
C GLU A 35 12.29 -2.60 -4.42
N GLU A 36 13.31 -1.90 -3.90
CA GLU A 36 13.19 -0.51 -3.46
C GLU A 36 12.88 0.44 -4.62
N LEU A 37 13.46 0.23 -5.82
CA LEU A 37 13.16 1.02 -7.02
C LEU A 37 11.72 0.80 -7.51
N GLU A 38 11.27 -0.46 -7.62
CA GLU A 38 9.91 -0.80 -8.05
C GLU A 38 8.87 -0.25 -7.05
N ASN A 39 9.09 -0.39 -5.75
CA ASN A 39 8.23 0.22 -4.72
C ASN A 39 8.17 1.75 -4.82
N ASN A 40 9.30 2.42 -5.10
CA ASN A 40 9.32 3.88 -5.21
C ASN A 40 8.59 4.39 -6.46
N GLU A 41 8.71 3.70 -7.60
CA GLU A 41 7.95 4.04 -8.81
C GLU A 41 6.44 3.82 -8.60
N GLU A 42 6.07 2.75 -7.91
CA GLU A 42 4.68 2.42 -7.60
C GLU A 42 4.04 3.45 -6.66
N VAL A 43 4.73 3.82 -5.58
CA VAL A 43 4.27 4.89 -4.67
C VAL A 43 4.15 6.23 -5.39
N SER A 44 5.09 6.56 -6.27
CA SER A 44 5.03 7.80 -7.07
C SER A 44 3.77 7.83 -7.94
N TYR A 45 3.44 6.72 -8.61
CA TYR A 45 2.24 6.64 -9.44
C TYR A 45 0.94 6.84 -8.64
N ILE A 46 0.86 6.27 -7.43
CA ILE A 46 -0.31 6.46 -6.55
C ILE A 46 -0.44 7.92 -6.11
N LEU A 47 0.68 8.56 -5.76
CA LEU A 47 0.69 9.96 -5.39
C LEU A 47 0.24 10.85 -6.56
N ASP A 48 0.72 10.60 -7.77
CA ASP A 48 0.28 11.30 -8.98
C ASP A 48 -1.23 11.10 -9.22
N PHE A 49 -1.72 9.86 -9.08
CA PHE A 49 -3.15 9.57 -9.17
C PHE A 49 -3.96 10.35 -8.12
N VAL A 50 -3.51 10.38 -6.86
CA VAL A 50 -4.15 11.12 -5.77
C VAL A 50 -4.18 12.62 -6.08
N GLU A 51 -3.07 13.20 -6.53
CA GLU A 51 -3.01 14.60 -6.92
C GLU A 51 -3.95 14.91 -8.10
N GLU A 52 -4.01 14.04 -9.10
CA GLU A 52 -4.93 14.17 -10.21
C GLU A 52 -6.39 14.14 -9.73
N GLN A 53 -6.75 13.21 -8.85
CA GLN A 53 -8.09 13.15 -8.27
C GLN A 53 -8.40 14.38 -7.42
N ARG A 54 -7.44 14.85 -6.61
CA ARG A 54 -7.59 16.07 -5.80
C ARG A 54 -7.84 17.30 -6.64
N SER A 55 -7.19 17.40 -7.81
CA SER A 55 -7.38 18.53 -8.74
C SER A 55 -8.81 18.69 -9.25
N LYS A 56 -9.62 17.62 -9.18
CA LYS A 56 -11.02 17.60 -9.63
C LYS A 56 -12.01 17.97 -8.53
N LEU A 57 -11.55 18.23 -7.31
CA LEU A 57 -12.38 18.51 -6.13
C LEU A 57 -12.70 20.00 -5.96
N PRO A 58 -13.85 20.35 -5.35
CA PRO A 58 -14.86 19.44 -4.80
C PRO A 58 -15.82 18.88 -5.85
N ILE A 59 -16.26 17.64 -5.63
CA ILE A 59 -17.29 16.98 -6.44
C ILE A 59 -18.48 16.66 -5.55
N GLN A 60 -19.68 17.07 -5.99
CA GLN A 60 -20.92 16.62 -5.36
C GLN A 60 -21.28 15.23 -5.92
N VAL A 61 -21.20 14.21 -5.08
CA VAL A 61 -21.52 12.81 -5.47
C VAL A 61 -22.97 12.44 -5.20
N ASP A 62 -23.63 13.11 -4.25
CA ASP A 62 -25.05 12.93 -3.93
C ASP A 62 -25.63 14.18 -3.24
N TYR A 63 -26.89 14.11 -2.82
CA TYR A 63 -27.58 15.22 -2.17
C TYR A 63 -27.03 15.56 -0.76
N TYR A 64 -26.43 14.60 -0.07
CA TYR A 64 -26.04 14.69 1.34
C TYR A 64 -24.55 14.98 1.54
N THR A 65 -23.74 14.68 0.52
CA THR A 65 -22.30 14.89 0.49
C THR A 65 -21.98 16.31 0.05
N VAL A 66 -21.26 17.02 0.91
CA VAL A 66 -20.87 18.42 0.72
C VAL A 66 -19.48 18.51 0.10
N TRP A 67 -18.60 17.57 0.44
CA TRP A 67 -17.21 17.54 -0.02
C TRP A 67 -16.71 16.10 -0.12
N VAL A 68 -15.86 15.84 -1.09
CA VAL A 68 -15.09 14.60 -1.21
C VAL A 68 -13.62 14.98 -1.21
N ASP A 69 -12.79 14.24 -0.49
CA ASP A 69 -11.33 14.34 -0.51
C ASP A 69 -10.71 12.95 -0.68
N ILE A 70 -9.43 12.91 -1.04
CA ILE A 70 -8.67 11.67 -1.21
C ILE A 70 -7.26 11.83 -0.65
N ASP A 71 -6.87 10.90 0.21
CA ASP A 71 -5.56 10.85 0.84
C ASP A 71 -4.89 9.50 0.58
N PHE A 72 -3.56 9.46 0.63
CA PHE A 72 -2.78 8.22 0.65
C PHE A 72 -1.81 8.24 1.81
N VAL A 73 -2.00 7.33 2.77
CA VAL A 73 -1.22 7.23 4.01
C VAL A 73 -1.03 5.76 4.35
N ASP A 74 0.18 5.35 4.71
CA ASP A 74 0.50 3.97 5.15
C ASP A 74 -0.05 2.87 4.22
N ASN A 75 0.16 3.03 2.90
CA ASN A 75 -0.36 2.13 1.86
C ASN A 75 -1.90 1.99 1.82
N LYS A 76 -2.60 3.03 2.28
CA LYS A 76 -4.04 3.09 2.28
C LYS A 76 -4.53 4.31 1.51
N LEU A 77 -5.37 4.07 0.52
CA LEU A 77 -6.09 5.10 -0.21
C LEU A 77 -7.40 5.41 0.52
N ILE A 78 -7.52 6.62 1.06
CA ILE A 78 -8.62 7.04 1.92
C ILE A 78 -9.49 8.03 1.17
N TYR A 79 -10.74 7.66 0.88
CA TYR A 79 -11.76 8.57 0.36
C TYR A 79 -12.55 9.17 1.52
N ILE A 80 -12.54 10.49 1.64
CA ILE A 80 -13.17 11.22 2.76
C ILE A 80 -14.41 11.95 2.25
N TYR A 81 -15.58 11.52 2.71
CA TYR A 81 -16.88 12.12 2.39
C TYR A 81 -17.33 12.98 3.56
N LYS A 82 -17.40 14.29 3.36
CA LYS A 82 -17.95 15.23 4.33
C LYS A 82 -19.44 15.39 4.09
N ILE A 83 -20.26 15.00 5.07
CA ILE A 83 -21.72 15.06 4.97
C ILE A 83 -22.32 16.08 5.92
N SER A 84 -23.50 16.60 5.55
CA SER A 84 -24.22 17.61 6.33
C SER A 84 -24.80 17.07 7.65
N SER A 85 -25.02 15.76 7.74
CA SER A 85 -25.51 15.09 8.95
C SER A 85 -24.52 15.21 10.11
N SER A 86 -25.00 15.58 11.29
CA SER A 86 -24.18 15.66 12.51
C SER A 86 -23.85 14.29 13.11
N SER A 87 -24.72 13.29 12.89
CA SER A 87 -24.58 11.92 13.41
C SER A 87 -25.24 10.91 12.47
N LEU A 88 -24.88 9.62 12.61
CA LEU A 88 -25.54 8.50 11.96
C LEU A 88 -26.00 7.49 13.00
N GLY A 89 -27.25 7.04 12.88
CA GLY A 89 -27.78 5.96 13.71
C GLY A 89 -27.15 4.61 13.37
N GLY A 90 -27.14 3.67 14.32
CA GLY A 90 -26.52 2.34 14.11
C GLY A 90 -27.05 1.60 12.87
N GLN A 91 -28.37 1.63 12.65
CA GLN A 91 -28.99 1.02 11.45
C GLN A 91 -28.50 1.66 10.15
N GLN A 92 -28.28 2.98 10.13
CA GLN A 92 -27.78 3.68 8.95
C GLN A 92 -26.33 3.30 8.66
N LYS A 93 -25.48 3.23 9.70
CA LYS A 93 -24.08 2.81 9.55
C LYS A 93 -23.98 1.39 8.98
N GLU A 94 -24.80 0.48 9.47
CA GLU A 94 -24.85 -0.89 8.95
C GLU A 94 -25.40 -0.96 7.52
N ALA A 95 -26.44 -0.20 7.20
CA ALA A 95 -26.95 -0.11 5.82
C ALA A 95 -25.89 0.41 4.84
N MET A 96 -25.09 1.40 5.25
CA MET A 96 -23.98 1.91 4.43
C MET A 96 -22.91 0.85 4.21
N LYS A 97 -22.43 0.17 5.26
CA LYS A 97 -21.46 -0.94 5.12
C LYS A 97 -22.00 -2.03 4.19
N ASN A 98 -23.26 -2.44 4.38
CA ASN A 98 -23.89 -3.45 3.56
C ASN A 98 -23.97 -3.04 2.09
N TYR A 99 -24.25 -1.77 1.79
CA TYR A 99 -24.22 -1.26 0.42
C TYR A 99 -22.83 -1.42 -0.21
N TYR A 100 -21.77 -1.00 0.48
CA TYR A 100 -20.39 -1.10 -0.03
C TYR A 100 -19.93 -2.56 -0.21
N TYR A 101 -20.34 -3.46 0.68
CA TYR A 101 -20.00 -4.89 0.59
C TYR A 101 -20.94 -5.69 -0.31
N SER A 102 -21.97 -5.07 -0.86
CA SER A 102 -22.89 -5.70 -1.81
C SER A 102 -22.43 -5.50 -3.25
N SER A 103 -22.70 -6.47 -4.11
CA SER A 103 -22.65 -6.27 -5.56
C SER A 103 -23.80 -5.35 -6.00
N PRO A 104 -23.58 -4.44 -6.97
CA PRO A 104 -22.40 -4.33 -7.83
C PRO A 104 -21.28 -3.45 -7.25
N LYS A 105 -21.49 -2.78 -6.11
CA LYS A 105 -20.56 -1.79 -5.58
C LYS A 105 -19.22 -2.42 -5.20
N LYS A 106 -19.25 -3.57 -4.53
CA LYS A 106 -18.06 -4.37 -4.21
C LYS A 106 -17.21 -4.64 -5.47
N ASP A 107 -17.86 -5.03 -6.56
CA ASP A 107 -17.18 -5.40 -7.81
C ASP A 107 -16.55 -4.18 -8.52
N GLU A 108 -17.17 -3.01 -8.42
CA GLU A 108 -16.63 -1.74 -8.90
C GLU A 108 -15.35 -1.34 -8.14
N ILE A 109 -15.37 -1.49 -6.81
CA ILE A 109 -14.22 -1.21 -5.94
C ILE A 109 -13.09 -2.18 -6.27
N CYS A 110 -13.39 -3.47 -6.37
CA CYS A 110 -12.41 -4.50 -6.73
C CYS A 110 -11.76 -4.28 -8.09
N LYS A 111 -12.50 -3.79 -9.09
CA LYS A 111 -11.92 -3.41 -10.38
C LYS A 111 -10.98 -2.22 -10.27
N SER A 112 -11.32 -1.26 -9.42
CA SER A 112 -10.50 -0.06 -9.18
C SER A 112 -9.20 -0.43 -8.47
N ILE A 113 -9.25 -1.27 -7.43
CA ILE A 113 -8.07 -1.80 -6.72
C ILE A 113 -7.13 -2.50 -7.70
N LYS A 114 -7.65 -3.45 -8.50
CA LYS A 114 -6.84 -4.19 -9.49
C LYS A 114 -6.28 -3.30 -10.61
N GLY A 115 -6.94 -2.19 -10.91
CA GLY A 115 -6.48 -1.22 -11.90
C GLY A 115 -5.36 -0.31 -11.38
N LEU A 116 -5.21 -0.20 -10.07
CA LEU A 116 -4.29 0.69 -9.38
C LEU A 116 -3.11 -0.06 -8.76
N LEU A 117 -2.66 -1.19 -9.35
CA LEU A 117 -1.34 -1.86 -9.21
C LEU A 117 -1.35 -3.26 -8.54
N ASN A 118 -0.15 -3.86 -8.36
CA ASN A 118 0.10 -5.20 -7.81
C ASN A 118 0.41 -5.21 -6.30
N SER A 119 0.54 -4.04 -5.67
CA SER A 119 0.83 -3.92 -4.24
C SER A 119 -0.41 -4.11 -3.36
N GLU A 120 -0.17 -4.46 -2.08
CA GLU A 120 -1.19 -4.67 -1.05
C GLU A 120 -1.85 -3.35 -0.58
N ILE A 121 -2.36 -2.53 -1.50
CA ILE A 121 -3.05 -1.28 -1.17
C ILE A 121 -4.42 -1.59 -0.59
N THR A 122 -4.73 -0.94 0.53
CA THR A 122 -6.07 -0.99 1.12
C THR A 122 -6.84 0.29 0.84
N TYR A 123 -8.17 0.18 0.78
CA TYR A 123 -9.07 1.30 0.54
C TYR A 123 -9.86 1.58 1.81
N GLU A 124 -10.15 2.84 2.07
CA GLU A 124 -10.97 3.25 3.19
C GLU A 124 -11.96 4.33 2.75
N TYR A 125 -13.25 4.05 2.86
CA TYR A 125 -14.31 5.03 2.65
C TYR A 125 -14.72 5.59 4.02
N LYS A 126 -14.29 6.82 4.30
CA LYS A 126 -14.51 7.51 5.56
C LYS A 126 -15.57 8.58 5.40
N TYR A 127 -16.59 8.55 6.23
CA TYR A 127 -17.61 9.59 6.30
C TYR A 127 -17.42 10.41 7.57
N VAL A 128 -17.33 11.73 7.42
CA VAL A 128 -17.19 12.69 8.52
C VAL A 128 -18.31 13.72 8.48
N ASN A 129 -18.68 14.26 9.64
CA ASN A 129 -19.61 15.38 9.68
C ASN A 129 -18.93 16.71 9.34
N MET A 130 -19.70 17.80 9.33
CA MET A 130 -19.17 19.13 9.01
C MET A 130 -18.06 19.62 9.96
N LYS A 131 -17.97 19.07 11.18
CA LYS A 131 -16.93 19.36 12.17
C LYS A 131 -15.68 18.47 12.03
N GLY A 132 -15.70 17.52 11.10
CA GLY A 132 -14.62 16.54 10.91
C GLY A 132 -14.70 15.35 11.87
N GLU A 133 -15.79 15.19 12.62
CA GLU A 133 -15.98 14.02 13.49
C GLU A 133 -16.33 12.81 12.62
N GLU A 134 -15.66 11.69 12.88
CA GLU A 134 -15.87 10.44 12.15
C GLU A 134 -17.27 9.86 12.46
N LEU A 135 -18.01 9.54 11.40
CA LEU A 135 -19.34 8.97 11.49
C LEU A 135 -19.33 7.47 11.21
N VAL A 136 -18.67 7.07 10.12
CA VAL A 136 -18.50 5.67 9.72
C VAL A 136 -17.25 5.52 8.87
N VAL A 137 -16.56 4.39 9.04
CA VAL A 137 -15.43 3.95 8.24
C VAL A 137 -15.75 2.60 7.64
N ILE A 138 -15.48 2.46 6.35
CA ILE A 138 -15.72 1.25 5.58
C ILE A 138 -14.38 0.84 4.96
N PRO A 139 -13.62 -0.04 5.63
CA PRO A 139 -12.37 -0.55 5.08
C PRO A 139 -12.65 -1.56 3.97
N PHE A 140 -11.77 -1.60 2.99
CA PHE A 140 -11.85 -2.53 1.89
C PHE A 140 -10.44 -3.01 1.52
N ASP A 141 -10.28 -4.32 1.43
CA ASP A 141 -8.99 -4.98 1.14
C ASP A 141 -9.18 -5.83 -0.12
N GLU A 142 -8.13 -6.01 -0.92
CA GLU A 142 -8.15 -6.88 -2.10
C GLU A 142 -8.66 -8.30 -1.77
N LYS A 143 -8.37 -8.81 -0.57
CA LYS A 143 -8.87 -10.11 -0.09
C LYS A 143 -10.40 -10.20 -0.07
N MET A 144 -11.12 -9.07 -0.04
CA MET A 144 -12.59 -9.03 -0.10
C MET A 144 -13.13 -9.21 -1.53
N CYS A 145 -12.25 -9.20 -2.54
CA CYS A 145 -12.58 -9.40 -3.95
C CYS A 145 -12.62 -10.86 -4.39
N HIS A 146 -12.34 -11.80 -3.49
CA HIS A 146 -12.17 -13.23 -3.76
C HIS A 146 -13.11 -14.10 -2.92
#